data_AF-A0A249NNW4-F1
#
_entry.id   AF-A0A249NNW4-F1
#
_cell.length_a   1.000
_cell.length_b   1.000
_cell.length_c   1.000
_cell.angle_alpha   90.00
_cell.angle_beta   90.00
_cell.angle_gamma   90.00
#
_symmetry.space_group_name_H-M   'P 1'
#
loop_
_entity.id
_entity.type
_entity.pdbx_description
1 polymer ?
#
loop_
_entity_poly.entity_id
_entity_poly.type
_entity_poly.pdbx_seq_one_letter_code
_entity_poly.pdbx_strand_id
1 'polypeptide(L)' 'MASLTTMPLYGVVSAAMIYDDQPIVDYFRRIDEQRIMGAMTVSGDDRIYFFELERVDEPLQRHASN' A
#
# COMPACT_ATOMS: atom_id res chain seq x y z
N MET A 1 1.64 -13.54 -0.73
CA MET A 1 2.49 -12.70 -1.62
C MET A 1 1.72 -11.41 -1.93
N ALA A 2 2.30 -10.46 -2.66
CA ALA A 2 1.59 -9.26 -3.06
C ALA A 2 2.05 -8.81 -4.45
N SER A 3 1.15 -8.20 -5.20
CA SER A 3 1.42 -7.65 -6.53
C SER A 3 0.98 -6.19 -6.63
N LEU A 4 1.64 -5.44 -7.51
CA LEU A 4 1.30 -4.04 -7.79
C LEU A 4 0.57 -3.95 -9.13
N THR A 5 -0.56 -3.26 -9.12
CA THR A 5 -1.34 -2.97 -10.33
C THR A 5 -1.84 -1.53 -10.32
N THR A 6 -2.54 -1.12 -11.36
CA THR A 6 -3.17 0.20 -11.48
C THR A 6 -4.69 0.04 -11.41
N MET A 7 -5.32 0.62 -10.39
CA MET A 7 -6.76 0.48 -10.13
C MET A 7 -7.39 1.79 -9.65
N PRO A 8 -8.70 2.00 -9.90
CA PRO A 8 -9.42 3.15 -9.37
C PRO A 8 -9.88 2.93 -7.92
N LEU A 9 -9.72 3.96 -7.09
CA LEU A 9 -10.47 4.12 -5.83
C LEU A 9 -11.30 5.40 -5.95
N TYR A 10 -12.62 5.29 -5.75
CA TYR A 10 -13.57 6.39 -5.95
C TYR A 10 -13.42 7.10 -7.31
N GLY A 11 -13.21 6.32 -8.37
CA GLY A 11 -13.11 6.83 -9.74
C GLY A 11 -11.75 7.42 -10.11
N VAL A 12 -10.81 7.53 -9.18
CA VAL A 12 -9.46 8.06 -9.45
C VAL A 12 -8.48 6.90 -9.51
N VAL A 13 -7.77 6.76 -10.62
CA VAL A 13 -6.78 5.69 -10.84
C VAL A 13 -5.47 5.96 -10.10
N SER A 14 -4.87 4.94 -9.49
CA SER A 14 -3.54 4.98 -8.88
C SER A 14 -2.89 3.59 -8.82
N ALA A 15 -1.62 3.54 -8.40
CA ALA A 15 -0.99 2.29 -8.00
C ALA A 15 -1.75 1.70 -6.80
N ALA A 16 -1.94 0.37 -6.83
CA ALA A 16 -2.58 -0.38 -5.77
C ALA A 16 -1.82 -1.69 -5.54
N MET A 17 -1.59 -2.05 -4.27
CA MET A 17 -1.00 -3.31 -3.88
C MET A 17 -2.10 -4.28 -3.44
N ILE A 18 -2.15 -5.45 -4.07
CA ILE A 18 -3.11 -6.52 -3.79
C ILE A 18 -2.38 -7.64 -3.06
N TYR A 19 -2.94 -8.07 -1.94
CA TYR A 19 -2.43 -9.21 -1.19
C TYR A 19 -3.10 -10.50 -1.67
N ASP A 20 -2.30 -11.52 -1.98
CA ASP A 20 -2.84 -12.78 -2.52
C ASP A 20 -3.58 -13.60 -1.44
N ASP A 21 -3.08 -13.54 -0.21
CA ASP A 21 -3.54 -14.39 0.91
C ASP A 21 -4.46 -13.66 1.89
N GLN A 22 -4.73 -12.36 1.65
CA GLN A 22 -5.54 -11.51 2.53
C GLN A 22 -6.50 -10.69 1.67
N PRO A 23 -7.75 -10.46 2.11
CA PRO A 23 -8.75 -9.71 1.34
C PRO A 23 -8.49 -8.19 1.38
N ILE A 24 -7.23 -7.78 1.23
CA ILE A 24 -6.73 -6.41 1.43
C ILE A 24 -6.23 -5.84 0.10
N VAL A 25 -6.59 -4.58 -0.13
CA VAL A 25 -6.02 -3.75 -1.21
C VAL A 25 -5.62 -2.40 -0.64
N ASP A 26 -4.35 -2.02 -0.86
CA ASP A 26 -3.80 -0.73 -0.49
C ASP A 26 -3.69 0.17 -1.73
N TYR A 27 -4.45 1.26 -1.77
CA TYR A 27 -4.39 2.24 -2.86
C TYR A 27 -3.46 3.39 -2.48
N PHE A 28 -2.49 3.72 -3.35
CA PHE A 28 -1.47 4.73 -3.03
C PHE A 28 -1.71 6.08 -3.69
N ARG A 29 -1.49 7.15 -2.93
CA ARG A 29 -1.47 8.53 -3.44
C ARG A 29 -0.18 9.22 -3.03
N ARG A 30 0.41 9.97 -3.96
CA ARG A 30 1.60 10.77 -3.68
C ARG A 30 1.23 11.94 -2.78
N ILE A 31 1.95 12.10 -1.66
CA ILE A 31 1.91 13.30 -0.83
C ILE A 31 2.97 14.27 -1.35
N ASP A 32 4.21 13.80 -1.43
CA ASP A 32 5.38 14.51 -1.98
C ASP A 32 6.38 13.51 -2.60
N GLU A 33 7.62 13.94 -2.83
CA GLU A 33 8.66 13.10 -3.45
C GLU A 33 9.09 11.90 -2.60
N GLN A 34 8.92 11.99 -1.28
CA GLN A 34 9.41 11.00 -0.32
C GLN A 34 8.27 10.22 0.35
N ARG A 35 7.03 10.73 0.29
CA ARG A 35 5.92 10.17 1.07
C ARG A 35 4.72 9.85 0.22
N ILE A 36 4.08 8.73 0.55
CA ILE A 36 2.81 8.31 -0.04
C ILE A 36 1.79 7.98 1.06
N MET A 37 0.53 8.30 0.79
CA MET A 37 -0.62 7.87 1.58
C MET A 37 -1.12 6.54 1.02
N GLY A 38 -1.35 5.56 1.90
CA GLY A 38 -2.07 4.33 1.61
C GLY A 38 -3.50 4.42 2.14
N ALA A 39 -4.46 4.09 1.28
CA ALA A 39 -5.85 3.84 1.65
C ALA A 39 -6.09 2.33 1.59
N MET A 40 -6.17 1.68 2.74
CA MET A 40 -6.39 0.24 2.88
C MET A 40 -7.88 -0.07 2.91
N THR A 41 -8.30 -0.99 2.05
CA THR A 41 -9.65 -1.55 2.04
C THR A 41 -9.61 -3.03 2.38
N VAL A 42 -10.66 -3.52 3.04
CA VAL A 42 -10.84 -4.95 3.32
C VAL A 42 -12.15 -5.38 2.66
N SER A 43 -12.13 -6.46 1.88
CA SER A 43 -13.35 -6.93 1.22
C SER A 43 -14.41 -7.30 2.27
N GLY A 44 -15.60 -6.70 2.16
CA GLY A 44 -16.70 -6.88 3.12
C GLY A 44 -16.68 -5.93 4.32
N ASP A 45 -15.75 -4.98 4.37
CA ASP A 45 -15.71 -3.89 5.35
C ASP A 45 -15.79 -2.55 4.62
N ASP A 46 -16.78 -1.72 4.98
CA ASP A 46 -16.99 -0.41 4.36
C ASP A 46 -16.00 0.65 4.87
N ARG A 47 -15.20 0.33 5.89
CA ARG A 47 -14.20 1.24 6.44
C ARG A 47 -12.96 1.29 5.55
N ILE A 48 -12.38 2.49 5.48
CA ILE A 48 -11.06 2.71 4.88
C ILE A 48 -10.10 3.09 5.99
N TYR A 49 -8.97 2.41 6.04
CA TYR A 49 -7.88 2.73 6.95
C TYR A 49 -6.80 3.48 6.19
N PHE A 50 -6.14 4.42 6.87
CA PHE A 50 -5.09 5.22 6.27
C PHE A 50 -3.76 4.99 6.97
N PHE A 51 -2.70 4.95 6.18
CA PHE A 51 -1.33 4.89 6.65
C PHE A 51 -0.42 5.71 5.73
N GLU A 52 0.74 6.09 6.23
CA GLU A 52 1.74 6.81 5.45
C GLU A 52 2.98 5.94 5.31
N LEU A 53 3.57 5.91 4.12
CA LEU A 53 4.88 5.32 3.88
C LEU A 53 5.85 6.43 3.50
N GLU A 54 7.03 6.37 4.12
CA GLU A 54 8.17 7.20 3.80
C GLU A 54 9.23 6.36 3.08
N ARG A 55 9.84 6.94 2.05
CA ARG A 55 10.96 6.32 1.35
C ARG A 55 12.15 6.22 2.30
N VAL A 56 12.71 5.01 2.41
CA VAL A 56 14.01 4.79 3.05
C VAL A 56 15.11 4.82 1.99
N ASP A 57 16.21 5.51 2.28
CA ASP A 57 17.37 5.59 1.38
C ASP A 57 18.18 4.29 1.35
N GLU A 58 18.25 3.60 2.49
CA GLU A 58 18.88 2.29 2.62
C GLU A 58 17.84 1.24 3.01
N PRO A 59 17.83 0.06 2.35
CA PRO A 59 17.01 -1.05 2.79
C PRO A 59 17.39 -1.44 4.22
N LEU A 60 16.40 -1.65 5.09
CA LEU A 60 16.60 -2.27 6.40
C LEU A 60 17.44 -3.54 6.22
N GLN A 61 18.66 -3.56 6.77
CA GLN A 61 19.48 -4.75 6.80
C GLN A 61 18.72 -5.81 7.57
N ARG A 62 18.32 -6.89 6.88
CA ARG A 62 17.72 -8.04 7.55
C ARG A 62 18.81 -8.67 8.40
N HIS A 63 18.75 -8.48 9.72
CA HIS A 63 19.55 -9.29 10.63
C HIS A 63 19.11 -10.75 10.45
N ALA A 64 19.90 -11.52 9.70
CA ALA A 64 19.82 -12.97 9.74
C ALA A 64 20.38 -13.39 11.11
N SER A 65 19.50 -13.54 12.10
CA SER A 65 19.82 -14.27 13.31
C SER A 65 19.99 -15.73 12.93
N ASN A 66 21.22 -16.24 13.04
CA ASN A 66 21.52 -17.66 13.16
C ASN A 66 22.44 -17.85 14.36
#